data_AF-A0A954MG76-F1
#
_entry.id   AF-A0A954MG76-F1
#
_cell.length_a   1.000
_cell.length_b   1.000
_cell.length_c   1.000
_cell.angle_alpha   90.00
_cell.angle_beta   90.00
_cell.angle_gamma   90.00
#
_symmetry.space_group_name_H-M   'P 1'
#
loop_
_entity.id
_entity.type
_entity.pdbx_description
1 polymer ?
#
loop_
_entity_poly.entity_id
_entity_poly.type
_entity_poly.pdbx_seq_one_letter_code
_entity_poly.pdbx_strand_id
1 'polypeptide(L)'
;MTGLRKIGFYLLNAWLAFHVFAIFIAPAGMPPASPLLVDISRVALPYNQALFLNHGYHFFAPDPGASRLVEYEIDRPGDLPIIGRFPTTSIRPRLLYHRYFMLAENVGAFPEAMQAEMFEAYARHFAEQHQADSI
;
A
#
# COMPACT_ATOMS: atom_id res chain seq x y z
N MET A 1 12.60 45.58 9.48
CA MET A 1 12.63 44.16 9.93
C MET A 1 14.09 43.75 10.14
N THR A 2 14.45 43.32 11.35
CA THR A 2 15.79 42.76 11.67
C THR A 2 16.14 41.61 10.72
N GLY A 3 17.44 41.39 10.44
CA GLY A 3 17.90 40.37 9.48
C GLY A 3 17.34 38.97 9.75
N LEU A 4 17.23 38.60 11.02
CA LEU A 4 16.63 37.34 11.46
C LEU A 4 15.16 37.19 11.02
N ARG A 5 14.37 38.27 11.08
CA ARG A 5 12.96 38.26 10.63
C ARG A 5 12.83 38.06 9.13
N LYS A 6 13.77 38.63 8.34
CA LYS A 6 13.78 38.44 6.89
C LYS A 6 14.13 36.99 6.52
N ILE A 7 15.15 36.42 7.17
CA ILE A 7 15.53 35.02 6.98
C ILE A 7 14.36 34.10 7.34
N GLY A 8 13.74 34.28 8.51
CA GLY A 8 12.58 33.50 8.92
C GLY A 8 11.40 33.61 7.95
N PHE A 9 11.12 34.81 7.42
CA PHE A 9 10.10 35.01 6.40
C PHE A 9 10.40 34.19 5.13
N TYR A 10 11.62 34.24 4.59
CA TYR A 10 11.96 33.47 3.39
C TYR A 10 11.93 31.97 3.61
N LEU A 11 12.43 31.48 4.76
CA LEU A 11 12.39 30.06 5.09
C LEU A 11 10.95 29.54 5.20
N LEU A 12 10.07 30.29 5.86
CA LEU A 12 8.67 29.93 5.98
C LEU A 12 7.96 29.88 4.62
N ASN A 13 8.20 30.87 3.76
CA ASN A 13 7.61 30.90 2.43
C ASN A 13 8.14 29.77 1.54
N ALA A 14 9.45 29.48 1.59
CA ALA A 14 10.04 28.37 0.86
C ALA A 14 9.46 27.01 1.32
N TRP A 15 9.33 26.83 2.63
CA TRP A 15 8.69 25.63 3.20
C TRP A 15 7.22 25.53 2.80
N LEU A 16 6.45 26.62 2.82
CA LEU A 16 5.05 26.62 2.41
C LEU A 16 4.90 26.25 0.93
N ALA A 17 5.74 26.81 0.06
CA ALA A 17 5.75 26.47 -1.37
C ALA A 17 6.08 24.98 -1.57
N PHE A 18 7.08 24.46 -0.85
CA PHE A 18 7.42 23.04 -0.89
C PHE A 18 6.29 22.15 -0.35
N HIS A 19 5.61 22.55 0.72
CA HIS A 19 4.49 21.80 1.30
C HIS A 19 3.32 21.69 0.31
N VAL A 20 2.93 22.81 -0.31
CA VAL A 20 1.89 22.82 -1.35
C VAL A 20 2.30 21.92 -2.51
N PHE A 21 3.54 22.05 -2.99
CA PHE A 21 4.08 21.15 -4.02
C PHE A 21 3.99 19.67 -3.61
N ALA A 22 4.41 19.33 -2.38
CA ALA A 22 4.38 17.95 -1.86
C ALA A 22 2.95 17.37 -1.79
N ILE A 23 1.95 18.19 -1.47
CA ILE A 23 0.54 17.78 -1.48
C ILE A 23 0.08 17.42 -2.89
N PHE A 24 0.42 18.24 -3.90
CA PHE A 24 -0.05 18.03 -5.27
C PHE A 24 0.74 16.96 -6.03
N ILE A 25 2.04 16.86 -5.81
CA ILE A 25 2.87 15.91 -6.54
C ILE A 25 2.60 14.46 -6.11
N ALA A 26 2.19 14.24 -4.86
CA ALA A 26 1.88 12.91 -4.34
C ALA A 26 0.80 12.19 -5.16
N PRO A 27 -0.41 12.74 -5.40
CA PRO A 27 -1.39 12.13 -6.28
C PRO A 27 -1.00 12.22 -7.77
N ALA A 28 -0.30 13.28 -8.21
CA ALA A 28 0.09 13.42 -9.61
C ALA A 28 1.11 12.37 -10.09
N GLY A 29 1.92 11.81 -9.18
CA GLY A 29 2.85 10.73 -9.45
C GLY A 29 2.24 9.32 -9.39
N MET A 30 0.96 9.19 -9.04
CA MET A 30 0.30 7.89 -8.94
C MET A 30 -0.11 7.35 -10.32
N PRO A 31 0.09 6.06 -10.61
CA PRO A 31 -0.35 5.47 -11.86
C PRO A 31 -1.85 5.68 -12.13
N PRO A 32 -2.26 5.95 -13.38
CA PRO A 32 -1.41 6.15 -14.56
C PRO A 32 -0.80 7.58 -14.58
N ALA A 33 0.53 7.67 -14.47
CA ALA A 33 1.28 8.92 -14.51
C ALA A 33 2.48 8.80 -15.45
N SER A 34 2.97 9.93 -15.96
CA SER A 34 4.21 9.94 -16.76
C SER A 34 5.42 9.59 -15.88
N PRO A 35 6.48 8.97 -16.44
CA PRO A 35 7.70 8.67 -15.68
C PRO A 35 8.29 9.89 -14.97
N LEU A 36 8.18 11.07 -15.60
CA LEU A 36 8.62 12.33 -15.00
C LEU A 36 7.88 12.66 -13.70
N LEU A 37 6.55 12.52 -13.67
CA LEU A 37 5.77 12.79 -12.46
C LEU A 37 6.07 11.76 -11.37
N VAL A 38 6.26 10.50 -11.75
CA VAL A 38 6.69 9.44 -10.83
C VAL A 38 8.05 9.79 -10.19
N ASP A 39 9.04 10.17 -10.98
CA ASP A 39 10.38 10.50 -10.47
C ASP A 39 10.38 11.75 -9.59
N ILE A 40 9.65 12.80 -9.99
CA ILE A 40 9.53 14.02 -9.18
C ILE A 40 8.81 13.71 -7.84
N SER A 41 7.79 12.85 -7.84
CA SER A 41 7.09 12.47 -6.60
C SER A 41 8.01 11.78 -5.58
N ARG A 42 9.03 11.04 -6.04
CA ARG A 42 10.02 10.37 -5.17
C ARG A 42 10.86 11.36 -4.38
N VAL A 43 11.07 12.57 -4.90
CA VAL A 43 11.79 13.65 -4.19
C VAL A 43 11.03 14.11 -2.95
N ALA A 44 9.69 14.21 -3.04
CA ALA A 44 8.85 14.62 -1.92
C ALA A 44 8.49 13.45 -0.98
N LEU A 45 8.67 12.20 -1.42
CA LEU A 45 8.21 10.99 -0.73
C LEU A 45 8.60 10.90 0.76
N PRO A 46 9.84 11.16 1.19
CA PRO A 46 10.19 11.11 2.61
C PRO A 46 9.40 12.12 3.46
N TYR A 47 9.18 13.33 2.92
CA TYR A 47 8.38 14.36 3.57
C TYR A 47 6.90 13.97 3.62
N ASN A 48 6.37 13.44 2.51
CA ASN A 48 5.00 12.94 2.49
C ASN A 48 4.79 11.79 3.47
N GLN A 49 5.72 10.85 3.58
CA GLN A 49 5.63 9.73 4.53
C GLN A 49 5.71 10.21 5.99
N ALA A 50 6.64 11.12 6.30
CA ALA A 50 6.80 11.66 7.64
C ALA A 50 5.55 12.39 8.16
N LEU A 51 4.83 13.08 7.26
CA LEU A 51 3.60 13.80 7.59
C LEU A 51 2.32 13.04 7.21
N PHE A 52 2.46 11.80 6.73
CA PHE A 52 1.35 10.98 6.27
C PHE A 52 0.46 11.68 5.20
N LEU A 53 1.06 12.34 4.21
CA LEU A 53 0.38 13.13 3.16
C LEU A 53 0.18 12.36 1.83
N ASN A 54 0.65 11.12 1.73
CA ASN A 54 0.62 10.29 0.52
C ASN A 54 -0.64 9.40 0.39
N HIS A 55 -1.69 9.66 1.17
CA HIS A 55 -2.96 8.92 1.14
C HIS A 55 -4.01 9.56 0.20
N GLY A 56 -3.62 10.56 -0.59
CA GLY A 56 -4.50 11.37 -1.45
C GLY A 56 -5.21 10.59 -2.57
N TYR A 57 -4.77 9.36 -2.87
CA TYR A 57 -5.40 8.48 -3.86
C TYR A 57 -6.88 8.20 -3.54
N HIS A 58 -7.28 8.29 -2.27
CA HIS A 58 -8.68 8.16 -1.85
C HIS A 58 -9.59 9.30 -2.30
N PHE A 59 -9.06 10.47 -2.66
CA PHE A 59 -9.90 11.64 -2.96
C PHE A 59 -10.36 11.74 -4.42
N PHE A 60 -9.65 11.12 -5.39
CA PHE A 60 -9.83 11.49 -6.80
C PHE A 60 -9.80 10.34 -7.84
N ALA A 61 -9.66 9.07 -7.47
CA ALA A 61 -9.62 7.98 -8.45
C ALA A 61 -11.04 7.37 -8.69
N PRO A 62 -11.63 7.52 -9.89
CA PRO A 62 -12.97 6.99 -10.20
C PRO A 62 -13.00 5.51 -10.57
N ASP A 63 -11.84 4.88 -10.80
CA ASP A 63 -11.78 3.48 -11.22
C ASP A 63 -10.65 2.74 -10.46
N PRO A 64 -10.95 2.10 -9.31
CA PRO A 64 -9.98 1.22 -8.69
C PRO A 64 -9.69 0.08 -9.66
N GLY A 65 -8.44 -0.09 -10.06
CA GLY A 65 -8.01 -1.22 -10.89
C GLY A 65 -8.35 -2.57 -10.24
N ALA A 66 -8.07 -3.66 -10.96
CA ALA A 66 -8.36 -5.01 -10.47
C ALA A 66 -7.77 -5.23 -9.07
N SER A 67 -8.65 -5.59 -8.12
CA SER A 67 -8.24 -5.89 -6.75
C SER A 67 -7.59 -7.27 -6.67
N ARG A 68 -6.60 -7.41 -5.80
CA ARG A 68 -5.85 -8.65 -5.53
C ARG A 68 -6.37 -9.32 -4.28
N LEU A 69 -6.74 -10.59 -4.41
CA LEU A 69 -6.96 -11.48 -3.27
C LEU A 69 -5.93 -12.61 -3.33
N VAL A 70 -5.69 -13.28 -2.21
CA VAL A 70 -4.80 -14.44 -2.13
C VAL A 70 -5.64 -15.71 -2.27
N GLU A 71 -5.34 -16.55 -3.24
CA GLU A 71 -5.89 -17.90 -3.34
C GLU A 71 -4.88 -18.90 -2.79
N TYR A 72 -5.37 -19.93 -2.11
CA TYR A 72 -4.53 -20.98 -1.54
C TYR A 72 -5.17 -22.34 -1.77
N GLU A 73 -4.32 -23.34 -1.92
CA GLU A 73 -4.66 -24.75 -2.04
C GLU A 73 -3.78 -25.52 -1.06
N ILE A 74 -4.38 -26.41 -0.28
CA ILE A 74 -3.68 -27.25 0.69
C ILE A 74 -3.97 -28.71 0.34
N ASP A 75 -2.93 -29.42 -0.07
CA ASP A 75 -2.99 -30.84 -0.36
C ASP A 75 -3.25 -31.65 0.92
N ARG A 76 -4.07 -32.69 0.80
CA ARG A 76 -4.35 -33.63 1.88
C ARG A 76 -4.19 -35.06 1.38
N PRO A 77 -3.21 -35.83 1.89
CA PRO A 77 -3.01 -37.20 1.47
C PRO A 77 -4.28 -38.04 1.65
N GLY A 78 -4.81 -38.57 0.54
CA GLY A 78 -6.00 -39.43 0.56
C GLY A 78 -7.35 -38.69 0.59
N ASP A 79 -7.35 -37.35 0.61
CA ASP A 79 -8.54 -36.52 0.60
C ASP A 79 -8.49 -35.47 -0.53
N LEU A 80 -9.62 -34.79 -0.77
CA LEU A 80 -9.65 -33.64 -1.68
C LEU A 80 -8.88 -32.45 -1.09
N PRO A 81 -8.18 -31.66 -1.92
CA PRO A 81 -7.46 -30.48 -1.45
C PRO A 81 -8.42 -29.43 -0.87
N ILE A 82 -7.94 -28.68 0.12
CA ILE A 82 -8.68 -27.53 0.66
C ILE A 82 -8.33 -26.31 -0.18
N ILE A 83 -9.32 -25.78 -0.89
CA ILE A 83 -9.16 -24.59 -1.72
C ILE A 83 -9.85 -23.42 -1.02
N GLY A 84 -9.16 -22.28 -0.93
CA GLY A 84 -9.70 -21.09 -0.29
C GLY A 84 -9.16 -19.79 -0.87
N ARG A 85 -9.75 -18.68 -0.41
CA ARG A 85 -9.40 -17.33 -0.82
C ARG A 85 -9.41 -16.40 0.38
N PHE A 86 -8.48 -15.45 0.43
CA PHE A 86 -8.34 -14.48 1.50
C PHE A 86 -8.29 -13.04 0.98
N PRO A 87 -9.04 -12.11 1.61
CA PRO A 87 -10.13 -12.35 2.57
C PRO A 87 -11.41 -12.92 1.91
N THR A 88 -12.20 -13.68 2.67
CA THR A 88 -13.53 -14.14 2.26
C THR A 88 -14.61 -13.11 2.58
N THR A 89 -15.72 -13.11 1.83
CA THR A 89 -16.86 -12.19 2.02
C THR A 89 -17.67 -12.46 3.29
N SER A 90 -17.43 -13.59 3.97
CA SER A 90 -18.06 -13.94 5.25
C SER A 90 -17.45 -13.19 6.43
N ILE A 91 -16.27 -12.59 6.29
CA ILE A 91 -15.59 -11.87 7.37
C ILE A 91 -16.39 -10.64 7.78
N ARG A 92 -16.67 -10.53 9.08
CA ARG A 92 -17.38 -9.42 9.72
C ARG A 92 -16.62 -8.97 10.98
N PRO A 93 -16.70 -7.69 11.38
CA PRO A 93 -17.43 -6.58 10.72
C PRO A 93 -16.75 -6.14 9.41
N ARG A 94 -17.44 -5.29 8.63
CA ARG A 94 -16.96 -4.80 7.31
C ARG A 94 -15.55 -4.19 7.38
N LEU A 95 -15.22 -3.53 8.49
CA LEU A 95 -13.91 -2.91 8.69
C LEU A 95 -12.78 -3.95 8.85
N LEU A 96 -13.05 -5.12 9.45
CA LEU A 96 -12.07 -6.20 9.56
C LEU A 96 -11.77 -6.80 8.20
N TYR A 97 -12.82 -7.09 7.41
CA TYR A 97 -12.66 -7.49 6.01
C TYR A 97 -11.80 -6.48 5.25
N HIS A 98 -12.08 -5.18 5.40
CA HIS A 98 -11.33 -4.15 4.70
C HIS A 98 -9.86 -4.14 5.09
N ARG A 99 -9.52 -4.32 6.38
CA ARG A 99 -8.13 -4.44 6.83
C ARG A 99 -7.41 -5.62 6.16
N TYR A 100 -8.05 -6.78 6.13
CA TYR A 100 -7.49 -7.97 5.48
C TYR A 100 -7.40 -7.83 3.96
N PHE A 101 -8.37 -7.16 3.35
CA PHE A 101 -8.35 -6.81 1.94
C PHE A 101 -7.14 -5.94 1.61
N MET A 102 -6.87 -4.91 2.42
CA MET A 102 -5.69 -4.06 2.24
C MET A 102 -4.37 -4.82 2.42
N LEU A 103 -4.32 -5.87 3.23
CA LEU A 103 -3.13 -6.72 3.37
C LEU A 103 -2.89 -7.58 2.10
N ALA A 104 -3.95 -8.18 1.55
CA ALA A 104 -3.86 -8.94 0.32
C ALA A 104 -3.51 -8.04 -0.88
N GLU A 105 -4.13 -6.85 -0.96
CA GLU A 105 -3.90 -5.87 -2.02
C GLU A 105 -2.44 -5.40 -2.06
N ASN A 106 -1.84 -5.17 -0.88
CA ASN A 106 -0.49 -4.62 -0.79
C ASN A 106 0.61 -5.57 -1.26
N VAL A 107 0.36 -6.89 -1.39
CA VAL A 107 1.37 -7.84 -1.86
C VAL A 107 1.96 -7.38 -3.19
N GLY A 108 1.11 -6.94 -4.12
CA GLY A 108 1.55 -6.47 -5.45
C GLY A 108 2.37 -5.18 -5.44
N ALA A 109 2.45 -4.46 -4.31
CA ALA A 109 3.22 -3.23 -4.18
C ALA A 109 4.71 -3.47 -3.86
N PHE A 110 5.08 -4.69 -3.46
CA PHE A 110 6.44 -5.04 -3.06
C PHE A 110 7.27 -5.59 -4.23
N PRO A 111 8.63 -5.53 -4.18
CA PRO A 111 9.49 -6.21 -5.16
C PRO A 111 9.26 -7.72 -5.17
N GLU A 112 9.46 -8.39 -6.32
CA GLU A 112 9.18 -9.83 -6.49
C GLU A 112 9.79 -10.72 -5.39
N ALA A 113 11.03 -10.45 -4.99
CA ALA A 113 11.69 -11.19 -3.90
C ALA A 113 10.91 -11.12 -2.57
N MET A 114 10.37 -9.95 -2.24
CA MET A 114 9.58 -9.74 -1.03
C MET A 114 8.15 -10.27 -1.18
N GLN A 115 7.60 -10.29 -2.39
CA GLN A 115 6.32 -10.95 -2.65
C GLN A 115 6.39 -12.45 -2.33
N ALA A 116 7.48 -13.12 -2.71
CA ALA A 116 7.68 -14.54 -2.39
C ALA A 116 7.69 -14.78 -0.87
N GLU A 117 8.40 -13.96 -0.10
CA GLU A 117 8.42 -14.05 1.37
C GLU A 117 7.03 -13.83 1.98
N MET A 118 6.24 -12.89 1.44
CA MET A 118 4.87 -12.65 1.87
C MET A 118 3.95 -13.84 1.55
N PHE A 119 4.07 -14.43 0.37
CA PHE A 119 3.30 -15.62 0.00
C PHE A 119 3.65 -16.82 0.88
N GLU A 120 4.93 -17.02 1.20
CA GLU A 120 5.36 -18.05 2.14
C GLU A 120 4.79 -17.82 3.55
N ALA A 121 4.69 -16.56 4.00
CA ALA A 121 4.05 -16.21 5.27
C ALA A 121 2.54 -16.48 5.26
N TYR A 122 1.84 -16.17 4.16
CA TYR A 122 0.43 -16.55 3.97
C TYR A 122 0.26 -18.07 3.98
N ALA A 123 1.10 -18.79 3.24
CA ALA A 123 1.05 -20.25 3.14
C ALA A 123 1.26 -20.90 4.52
N ARG A 124 2.27 -20.45 5.29
CA ARG A 124 2.46 -20.83 6.71
C ARG A 124 1.21 -20.62 7.54
N HIS A 125 0.61 -19.43 7.46
CA HIS A 125 -0.58 -19.11 8.24
C HIS A 125 -1.78 -20.02 7.89
N PHE A 126 -2.03 -20.27 6.60
CA PHE A 126 -3.12 -21.14 6.18
C PHE A 126 -2.85 -22.60 6.51
N ALA A 127 -1.59 -23.06 6.36
CA ALA A 127 -1.17 -24.39 6.79
C ALA A 127 -1.42 -24.60 8.29
N GLU A 128 -1.02 -23.65 9.14
CA GLU A 128 -1.30 -23.69 10.58
C GLU A 128 -2.80 -23.70 10.89
N GLN A 129 -3.58 -22.84 10.21
CA GLN A 129 -5.03 -22.74 10.42
C GLN A 129 -5.77 -24.04 10.07
N HIS A 130 -5.31 -24.76 9.03
CA HIS A 130 -5.93 -26.01 8.55
C HIS A 130 -5.19 -27.26 9.02
N GLN A 131 -4.18 -27.13 9.88
CA GLN A 131 -3.35 -28.23 10.39
C GLN A 131 -2.72 -29.07 9.26
N ALA A 132 -2.18 -28.41 8.24
CA ALA A 132 -1.53 -29.06 7.11
C ALA A 132 -0.19 -29.70 7.52
N ASP A 133 0.16 -30.80 6.87
CA ASP A 133 1.42 -31.53 7.12
C ASP A 133 2.65 -30.82 6.52
N SER A 134 2.43 -29.96 5.53
CA SER A 134 3.49 -29.22 4.82
C SER A 134 2.99 -27.88 4.26
N ILE A 135 3.94 -27.06 3.82
CA ILE A 135 3.75 -25.76 3.16
C ILE A 135 4.34 -25.84 1.75
#